data_AF-R9L2N0-F1
#
_entry.id   AF-R9L2N0-F1
#
_cell.length_a   1.000
_cell.length_b   1.000
_cell.length_c   1.000
_cell.angle_alpha   90.00
_cell.angle_beta   90.00
_cell.angle_gamma   90.00
#
_symmetry.space_group_name_H-M   'P 1'
#
loop_
_entity.id
_entity.type
_entity.pdbx_description
1 polymer ?
#
loop_
_entity_poly.entity_id
_entity_poly.type
_entity_poly.pdbx_seq_one_letter_code
_entity_poly.pdbx_strand_id
1 'polypeptide(L)'
;MARYSLRTIRNKAYEAGYKVSKGFQHYLYNGAVVRDCNGEPYTGYIVEDLSTGFLVWDCYDSNYDHLWTLEDVEEFIKGEYEKAKIAY
;
A
#
# COMPACT_ATOMS: atom_id res chain seq x y z
N MET A 1 12.69 -3.89 6.78
CA MET A 1 12.92 -3.27 5.47
C MET A 1 12.42 -4.20 4.38
N ALA A 2 11.71 -3.68 3.38
CA ALA A 2 11.27 -4.46 2.22
C ALA A 2 12.43 -5.20 1.54
N ARG A 3 12.24 -6.49 1.26
CA ARG A 3 13.20 -7.40 0.66
C ARG A 3 13.30 -7.22 -0.84
N TYR A 4 12.23 -6.71 -1.45
CA TYR A 4 12.13 -6.51 -2.90
C TYR A 4 11.96 -5.03 -3.28
N SER A 5 12.32 -4.73 -4.53
CA SER A 5 12.07 -3.40 -5.11
C SER A 5 10.56 -3.16 -5.28
N LEU A 6 10.14 -1.89 -5.26
CA LEU A 6 8.75 -1.51 -5.53
C LEU A 6 8.22 -2.08 -6.87
N ARG A 7 9.08 -2.15 -7.90
CA ARG A 7 8.70 -2.74 -9.18
C ARG A 7 8.36 -4.23 -9.03
N THR A 8 9.18 -4.96 -8.30
CA THR A 8 8.96 -6.39 -8.04
C THR A 8 7.70 -6.62 -7.23
N ILE A 9 7.48 -5.83 -6.16
CA ILE A 9 6.28 -5.93 -5.31
C ILE A 9 5.01 -5.62 -6.12
N ARG A 10 5.04 -4.58 -6.98
CA ARG A 10 3.91 -4.28 -7.87
C ARG A 10 3.55 -5.42 -8.80
N ASN A 11 4.55 -6.11 -9.37
CA ASN A 11 4.31 -7.24 -10.25
C ASN A 11 3.67 -8.41 -9.48
N LYS A 12 4.21 -8.75 -8.31
CA LYS A 12 3.65 -9.81 -7.46
C LYS A 12 2.25 -9.48 -6.99
N ALA A 13 2.00 -8.23 -6.58
CA ALA A 13 0.67 -7.77 -6.21
C ALA A 13 -0.32 -7.96 -7.37
N TYR A 14 0.09 -7.58 -8.59
CA TYR A 14 -0.76 -7.71 -9.77
C TYR A 14 -1.08 -9.17 -10.10
N GLU A 15 -0.10 -10.07 -9.99
CA GLU A 15 -0.31 -11.52 -10.13
C GLU A 15 -1.28 -12.07 -9.07
N ALA A 16 -1.28 -11.51 -7.86
CA ALA A 16 -2.22 -11.84 -6.79
C ALA A 16 -3.57 -11.12 -6.89
N GLY A 17 -3.81 -10.29 -7.91
CA GLY A 17 -5.08 -9.56 -8.08
C GLY A 17 -5.15 -8.22 -7.35
N TYR A 18 -4.02 -7.61 -7.03
CA TYR A 18 -3.92 -6.34 -6.32
C TYR A 18 -3.13 -5.28 -7.11
N LYS A 19 -3.46 -4.01 -6.90
CA LYS A 19 -2.72 -2.88 -7.49
C LYS A 19 -2.15 -1.98 -6.42
N VAL A 20 -0.83 -1.81 -6.45
CA VAL A 20 -0.08 -1.00 -5.47
C VAL A 20 0.23 0.38 -6.05
N SER A 21 -0.32 1.43 -5.43
CA SER A 21 -0.04 2.83 -5.79
C SER A 21 0.85 3.48 -4.73
N LYS A 22 1.87 4.21 -5.18
CA LYS A 22 2.75 5.01 -4.32
C LYS A 22 2.26 6.45 -4.38
N GLY A 23 2.16 7.11 -3.23
CA GLY A 23 1.73 8.49 -3.14
C GLY A 23 2.23 9.16 -1.87
N PHE A 24 1.77 10.38 -1.66
CA PHE A 24 1.90 11.02 -0.35
C PHE A 24 0.70 10.66 0.51
N GLN A 25 0.89 10.67 1.83
CA GLN A 25 -0.19 10.58 2.79
C GLN A 25 -0.99 11.88 2.76
N HIS A 26 -2.32 11.79 2.68
CA HIS A 26 -3.24 12.91 2.74
C HIS A 26 -4.19 12.78 3.90
N TYR A 27 -4.66 13.91 4.42
CA TYR A 27 -5.84 13.95 5.28
C TYR A 27 -7.12 13.71 4.47
N LEU A 28 -7.96 12.77 4.87
CA LEU A 28 -9.21 12.48 4.15
C LEU A 28 -10.24 13.62 4.24
N TYR A 29 -10.21 14.43 5.30
CA TYR A 29 -11.21 15.49 5.50
C TYR A 29 -11.06 16.67 4.52
N ASN A 30 -9.86 16.91 3.96
CA ASN A 30 -9.60 18.04 3.06
C ASN A 30 -8.61 17.74 1.91
N GLY A 31 -8.03 16.54 1.84
CA GLY A 31 -7.05 16.15 0.83
C GLY A 31 -5.67 16.80 1.00
N ALA A 32 -5.38 17.49 2.10
CA ALA A 32 -4.08 18.11 2.31
C ALA A 32 -2.99 17.06 2.56
N VAL A 33 -1.81 17.25 1.97
CA VAL A 33 -0.64 16.38 2.18
C VAL A 33 -0.15 16.50 3.62
N VAL A 34 0.03 15.37 4.29
CA VAL A 34 0.61 15.29 5.63
C VAL A 34 2.12 15.49 5.54
N ARG A 35 2.66 16.34 6.42
CA ARG A 35 4.07 16.73 6.45
C ARG A 35 4.66 16.55 7.84
N ASP A 36 5.95 16.28 7.89
CA ASP A 36 6.71 16.20 9.14
C ASP A 36 7.00 17.60 9.72
N CYS A 37 7.74 17.66 10.84
CA CYS A 37 8.12 18.93 11.49
C CYS A 37 9.05 19.82 10.66
N ASN A 38 9.67 19.28 9.60
CA ASN A 38 10.51 20.02 8.66
C ASN A 38 9.73 20.47 7.42
N GLY A 39 8.46 20.06 7.29
CA GLY A 39 7.63 20.34 6.12
C GLY A 39 7.77 19.30 4.99
N GLU A 40 8.49 18.19 5.21
CA GLU A 40 8.65 17.14 4.21
C GLU A 40 7.42 16.22 4.17
N PRO A 41 6.90 15.87 2.98
CA PRO A 41 5.69 15.07 2.87
C PRO A 41 5.93 13.60 3.21
N TYR A 42 5.02 12.99 3.97
CA TYR A 42 5.06 11.54 4.20
C TYR A 42 4.72 10.80 2.93
N THR A 43 5.57 9.85 2.56
CA THR A 43 5.34 8.94 1.42
C THR A 43 4.80 7.62 1.93
N GLY A 44 3.80 7.09 1.26
CA GLY A 44 3.30 5.76 1.55
C GLY A 44 2.59 5.12 0.37
N TYR A 45 1.84 4.07 0.66
CA TYR A 45 1.28 3.16 -0.32
C TYR A 45 -0.17 2.84 -0.01
N ILE A 46 -0.96 2.71 -1.07
CA ILE A 46 -2.30 2.12 -1.03
C ILE A 46 -2.32 0.87 -1.89
N VAL A 47 -3.18 -0.08 -1.51
CA VAL A 47 -3.41 -1.30 -2.26
C VAL A 47 -4.89 -1.39 -2.60
N GLU A 48 -5.19 -1.62 -3.87
CA GLU A 48 -6.53 -1.79 -4.41
C GLU A 48 -6.74 -3.28 -4.74
N ASP A 49 -7.82 -3.88 -4.26
CA ASP A 49 -8.26 -5.22 -4.64
C ASP A 49 -8.97 -5.13 -6.00
N LEU A 50 -8.38 -5.74 -7.04
CA LEU A 50 -8.90 -5.63 -8.41
C LEU A 50 -10.20 -6.41 -8.61
N SER A 51 -10.55 -7.34 -7.73
CA SER A 51 -11.80 -8.10 -7.82
C SER A 51 -13.01 -7.26 -7.38
N THR A 52 -12.80 -6.32 -6.46
CA THR A 52 -13.88 -5.49 -5.89
C THR A 52 -13.77 -4.01 -6.25
N GLY A 53 -12.58 -3.55 -6.65
CA GLY A 53 -12.28 -2.13 -6.89
C GLY A 53 -12.13 -1.31 -5.61
N PHE A 54 -12.11 -1.94 -4.43
CA PHE A 54 -11.95 -1.25 -3.15
C PHE A 54 -10.50 -1.24 -2.67
N LEU A 55 -10.17 -0.23 -1.86
CA LEU A 55 -8.91 -0.18 -1.14
C LEU A 55 -8.89 -1.22 -0.02
N VAL A 56 -7.76 -1.90 0.12
CA VAL A 56 -7.50 -2.84 1.21
C VAL A 56 -7.49 -2.06 2.52
N TRP A 57 -8.19 -2.60 3.52
CA TRP A 57 -8.23 -2.01 4.85
C TRP A 57 -6.82 -1.93 5.46
N ASP A 58 -6.62 -1.00 6.40
CA ASP A 58 -5.34 -0.67 7.03
C ASP A 58 -4.34 0.10 6.15
N CYS A 59 -4.45 0.09 4.81
CA CYS A 59 -3.63 0.99 3.97
C CYS A 59 -4.16 2.45 3.97
N TYR A 60 -5.29 2.67 4.66
CA TYR A 60 -5.92 3.94 4.98
C TYR A 60 -6.73 3.78 6.29
N ASP A 61 -7.08 4.89 6.94
CA ASP A 61 -7.98 4.92 8.09
C ASP A 61 -9.04 6.02 7.95
N SER A 62 -9.74 6.39 9.03
CA SER A 62 -10.76 7.45 8.99
C SER A 62 -10.19 8.86 8.75
N ASN A 63 -8.89 9.04 8.89
CA ASN A 63 -8.20 10.32 8.87
C ASN A 63 -7.22 10.44 7.69
N TYR A 64 -6.61 9.35 7.26
CA TYR A 64 -5.46 9.34 6.35
C TYR A 64 -5.54 8.27 5.27
N ASP A 65 -4.96 8.57 4.11
CA ASP A 65 -4.65 7.58 3.06
C ASP A 65 -3.15 7.24 3.01
N HIS A 66 -2.75 6.30 2.14
CA HIS A 66 -1.35 5.92 1.93
C HIS A 66 -0.58 5.64 3.23
N LEU A 67 -1.20 4.92 4.17
CA LEU A 67 -0.62 4.66 5.49
C LEU A 67 0.47 3.59 5.47
N TRP A 68 0.44 2.68 4.50
CA TRP A 68 1.40 1.60 4.43
C TRP A 68 2.76 2.06 3.96
N THR A 69 3.79 1.46 4.54
CA THR A 69 5.15 1.46 4.02
C THR A 69 5.28 0.40 2.92
N LEU A 70 6.43 0.39 2.23
CA LEU A 70 6.70 -0.67 1.24
C LEU A 70 6.79 -2.06 1.89
N GLU A 71 7.20 -2.12 3.15
CA GLU A 71 7.31 -3.36 3.92
C GLU A 71 5.94 -3.92 4.26
N ASP A 72 5.00 -3.07 4.71
CA ASP A 72 3.62 -3.49 4.99
C ASP A 72 2.94 -4.05 3.72
N VAL A 73 3.17 -3.41 2.57
CA VAL A 73 2.69 -3.93 1.27
C VAL A 73 3.30 -5.31 0.98
N GLU A 74 4.61 -5.48 1.20
CA GLU A 74 5.26 -6.75 0.94
C GLU A 74 4.72 -7.89 1.82
N GLU A 75 4.54 -7.61 3.11
CA GLU A 75 3.97 -8.56 4.07
C GLU A 75 2.54 -8.94 3.72
N PHE A 76 1.71 -7.95 3.35
CA PHE A 76 0.34 -8.18 2.89
C PHE A 76 0.32 -9.11 1.67
N ILE A 77 1.06 -8.78 0.60
CA ILE A 77 1.06 -9.59 -0.63
C ILE A 77 1.61 -11.00 -0.35
N LYS A 78 2.66 -11.13 0.47
CA LYS A 78 3.17 -12.45 0.88
C LYS A 78 2.09 -13.28 1.58
N GLY A 79 1.30 -12.66 2.46
CA GLY A 79 0.15 -13.29 3.11
C GLY A 79 -0.90 -13.78 2.10
N GLU A 80 -1.19 -13.01 1.05
CA GLU A 80 -2.14 -13.43 0.00
C GLU A 80 -1.63 -14.62 -0.82
N TYR A 81 -0.34 -14.67 -1.14
CA TYR A 81 0.28 -15.84 -1.79
C TYR A 81 0.21 -17.09 -0.89
N GLU A 82 0.48 -16.93 0.42
CA GLU A 82 0.40 -18.03 1.40
C GLU A 82 -1.03 -18.58 1.53
N LYS A 83 -2.05 -17.69 1.58
CA LYS A 83 -3.47 -18.08 1.58
C LYS A 83 -3.85 -18.85 0.31
N ALA A 84 -3.33 -18.43 -0.84
CA ALA A 84 -3.53 -19.10 -2.12
C ALA A 84 -2.72 -20.40 -2.27
N LYS A 85 -1.81 -20.71 -1.33
CA LYS A 85 -0.85 -21.83 -1.39
C LYS A 85 0.06 -21.76 -2.63
N ILE A 86 0.41 -20.54 -3.03
CA ILE A 86 1.32 -20.25 -4.15
C ILE A 86 2.66 -19.81 -3.57
N ALA A 87 3.76 -20.20 -4.21
CA ALA A 87 5.09 -19.75 -3.80
C ALA A 87 5.24 -18.24 -4.08
N TYR A 88 5.66 -17.49 -3.04
CA TYR A 88 6.00 -16.08 -3.14
C TYR A 88 7.33 -15.88 -3.85
#